data_AF-A0A355C796-F1
#
_entry.id   AF-A0A355C796-F1
#
_cell.length_a   1.000
_cell.length_b   1.000
_cell.length_c   1.000
_cell.angle_alpha   90.00
_cell.angle_beta   90.00
_cell.angle_gamma   90.00
#
_symmetry.space_group_name_H-M   'P 1'
#
loop_
_entity.id
_entity.type
_entity.pdbx_description
1 polymer ?
#
loop_
_entity_poly.entity_id
_entity_poly.type
_entity_poly.pdbx_seq_one_letter_code
_entity_poly.pdbx_strand_id
1 'polypeptide(L)'
;TDYEFVITHPEGYELDDKFVGKAIVEYDKEKAYRDADFIYAKNWAAYRDPNYGKILSTDRSWTVDTPKMALTNNAYFMHCLPVRRNMIVTDEVIESPQSIVIPEA
;
A
#
# COMPACT_ATOMS: atom_id res chain seq x y z
N THR A 1 11.84 16.86 -3.91
CA THR A 1 11.49 15.90 -4.95
C THR A 1 10.00 15.98 -5.10
N ASP A 2 9.54 16.35 -6.28
CA ASP A 2 8.15 16.79 -6.50
C ASP A 2 7.29 15.61 -6.93
N TYR A 3 7.29 14.52 -6.14
CA TYR A 3 6.43 13.37 -6.40
C TYR A 3 4.99 13.69 -5.98
N GLU A 4 4.03 13.19 -6.76
CA GLU A 4 2.66 13.07 -6.30
C GLU A 4 2.59 11.88 -5.33
N PHE A 5 2.37 12.16 -4.04
CA PHE A 5 2.42 11.15 -2.99
C PHE A 5 1.03 10.95 -2.37
N VAL A 6 0.48 9.75 -2.60
CA VAL A 6 -0.84 9.33 -2.14
C VAL A 6 -0.69 8.17 -1.14
N ILE A 7 -1.40 8.27 -0.02
CA ILE A 7 -1.52 7.22 0.99
C ILE A 7 -2.94 6.65 0.91
N THR A 8 -3.07 5.34 0.77
CA THR A 8 -4.37 4.65 0.82
C THR A 8 -4.40 3.59 1.90
N HIS A 9 -5.48 3.57 2.69
CA HIS A 9 -5.69 2.62 3.79
C HIS A 9 -7.19 2.52 4.15
N PRO A 10 -7.62 1.47 4.87
CA PRO A 10 -8.98 1.42 5.40
C PRO A 10 -9.23 2.53 6.42
N GLU A 11 -10.49 2.95 6.60
CA GLU A 11 -10.84 3.88 7.67
C GLU A 11 -10.41 3.36 9.05
N GLY A 12 -9.92 4.26 9.91
CA GLY A 12 -9.42 3.93 11.25
C GLY A 12 -7.92 3.59 11.30
N TYR A 13 -7.24 3.54 10.15
CA TYR A 13 -5.80 3.31 10.04
C TYR A 13 -4.99 4.59 9.81
N GLU A 14 -5.57 5.76 10.09
CA GLU A 14 -4.89 7.04 9.93
C GLU A 14 -3.59 7.09 10.72
N LEU A 15 -2.51 7.52 10.06
CA LEU A 15 -1.21 7.76 10.70
C LEU A 15 -1.23 9.06 11.51
N ASP A 16 -0.15 9.33 12.25
CA ASP A 16 0.07 10.63 12.90
C ASP A 16 0.20 11.74 11.84
N ASP A 17 -0.51 12.84 12.04
CA ASP A 17 -0.55 13.99 11.13
C ASP A 17 0.86 14.54 10.85
N LYS A 18 1.80 14.40 11.81
CA LYS A 18 3.20 14.82 11.60
C LYS A 18 3.92 14.02 10.52
N PHE A 19 3.50 12.77 10.29
CA PHE A 19 4.08 11.88 9.27
C PHE A 19 3.31 11.94 7.96
N VAL A 20 1.98 12.11 8.02
CA VAL A 20 1.15 12.33 6.81
C VAL A 20 1.55 13.64 6.13
N GLY A 21 1.73 14.71 6.92
CA GLY A 21 2.16 16.01 6.43
C GLY A 21 1.22 16.56 5.34
N LYS A 22 1.73 16.64 4.10
CA LYS A 22 0.98 17.15 2.94
C LYS A 22 0.57 16.04 1.96
N ALA A 23 0.74 14.78 2.32
CA ALA A 23 0.34 13.65 1.48
C ALA A 23 -1.18 13.66 1.26
N ILE A 24 -1.61 13.19 0.09
CA ILE A 24 -3.02 13.00 -0.21
C ILE A 24 -3.46 11.69 0.44
N VAL A 25 -4.48 11.72 1.29
CA VAL A 25 -5.09 10.50 1.85
C VAL A 25 -6.32 10.14 1.02
N GLU A 26 -6.32 8.95 0.44
CA GLU A 26 -7.40 8.44 -0.42
C GLU A 26 -7.89 7.07 0.09
N TYR A 27 -9.14 7.01 0.52
CA TYR A 27 -9.75 5.79 1.07
C TYR A 27 -10.26 4.84 -0.02
N ASP A 28 -10.51 5.35 -1.23
CA ASP A 28 -10.80 4.52 -2.40
C ASP A 28 -9.48 4.00 -3.00
N LYS A 29 -9.14 2.76 -2.66
CA LYS A 29 -7.96 2.07 -3.17
C LYS A 29 -7.89 2.02 -4.69
N GLU A 30 -9.01 1.91 -5.42
CA GLU A 30 -8.96 1.88 -6.89
C GLU A 30 -8.57 3.25 -7.46
N LYS A 31 -9.07 4.32 -6.83
CA LYS A 31 -8.70 5.68 -7.21
C LYS A 31 -7.24 5.98 -6.89
N ALA A 32 -6.72 5.50 -5.74
CA ALA A 32 -5.32 5.68 -5.36
C ALA A 32 -4.33 4.92 -6.26
N TYR A 33 -4.74 3.79 -6.85
CA TYR A 33 -3.89 3.01 -7.77
C TYR A 33 -3.84 3.59 -9.18
N ARG A 34 -4.85 4.38 -9.58
CA ARG A 34 -4.97 4.87 -10.94
C ARG A 34 -3.75 5.69 -11.34
N ASP A 35 -3.15 5.35 -12.47
CA ASP A 35 -2.01 6.05 -13.08
C ASP A 35 -0.73 6.11 -12.20
N ALA A 36 -0.67 5.38 -11.09
CA ALA A 36 0.51 5.32 -10.25
C ALA A 36 1.71 4.71 -11.00
N ASP A 37 2.92 5.22 -10.74
CA ASP A 37 4.17 4.66 -11.27
C ASP A 37 4.86 3.69 -10.28
N PHE A 38 4.53 3.79 -8.99
CA PHE A 38 5.07 2.96 -7.92
C PHE A 38 3.98 2.61 -6.90
N ILE A 39 3.92 1.35 -6.49
CA ILE A 39 3.08 0.86 -5.39
C ILE A 39 3.97 0.36 -4.26
N TYR A 40 3.88 1.04 -3.11
CA TYR A 40 4.57 0.64 -1.89
C TYR A 40 3.58 0.01 -0.90
N ALA A 41 3.63 -1.32 -0.76
CA ALA A 41 2.71 -2.03 0.11
C ALA A 41 3.31 -2.22 1.52
N LYS A 42 2.53 -1.87 2.55
CA LYS A 42 2.89 -2.15 3.94
C LYS A 42 1.64 -2.31 4.80
N ASN A 43 1.66 -3.27 5.72
CA ASN A 43 0.68 -3.32 6.81
C ASN A 43 1.20 -2.57 8.04
N TRP A 44 0.27 -1.92 8.75
CA TRP A 44 0.47 -1.39 10.11
C TRP A 44 -0.78 -1.66 10.97
N ALA A 45 -0.62 -1.56 12.30
CA ALA A 45 -1.75 -1.57 13.24
C ALA A 45 -2.29 -0.15 13.42
N ALA A 46 -3.55 -0.02 13.87
CA ALA A 46 -4.15 1.30 14.06
C ALA A 46 -3.35 2.18 15.03
N TYR A 47 -3.31 3.47 14.74
CA TYR A 47 -2.47 4.43 15.47
C TYR A 47 -3.29 5.32 16.43
N ARG A 48 -4.50 5.73 16.07
CA ARG A 48 -5.27 6.66 16.90
C ARG A 48 -5.93 5.96 18.09
N ASP A 49 -6.02 6.66 19.22
CA ASP A 49 -6.80 6.20 20.37
C ASP A 49 -8.30 6.12 20.03
N PRO A 50 -9.04 5.13 20.59
CA PRO A 50 -8.63 4.14 21.58
C PRO A 50 -8.06 2.83 20.97
N ASN A 51 -7.64 2.88 19.71
CA ASN A 51 -7.30 1.72 18.90
C ASN A 51 -5.81 1.50 18.69
N TYR A 52 -4.96 2.27 19.39
CA TYR A 52 -3.52 2.17 19.25
C TYR A 52 -3.02 0.72 19.39
N GLY A 53 -2.30 0.23 18.37
CA GLY A 53 -1.73 -1.10 18.30
C GLY A 53 -2.73 -2.23 17.97
N LYS A 54 -4.01 -1.92 17.76
CA LYS A 54 -5.03 -2.94 17.44
C LYS A 54 -5.12 -3.20 15.93
N ILE A 55 -5.53 -4.43 15.61
CA ILE A 55 -5.94 -4.81 14.25
C ILE A 55 -7.44 -4.52 14.14
N LEU A 56 -7.81 -3.56 13.31
CA LEU A 56 -9.22 -3.19 13.06
C LEU A 56 -9.81 -3.95 11.87
N SER A 57 -8.95 -4.40 10.94
CA SER A 57 -9.33 -5.12 9.74
C SER A 57 -8.28 -6.16 9.34
N THR A 58 -8.74 -7.28 8.81
CA THR A 58 -7.95 -8.28 8.09
C THR A 58 -8.50 -8.50 6.69
N ASP A 59 -9.20 -7.50 6.14
CA ASP A 59 -9.85 -7.55 4.84
C ASP A 59 -8.83 -7.81 3.72
N ARG A 60 -9.01 -8.94 3.04
CA ARG A 60 -8.12 -9.38 1.96
C ARG A 60 -8.38 -8.64 0.65
N SER A 61 -9.43 -7.83 0.55
CA SER A 61 -9.63 -6.91 -0.58
C SER A 61 -8.49 -5.88 -0.72
N TRP A 62 -7.70 -5.68 0.34
CA TRP A 62 -6.52 -4.82 0.37
C TRP A 62 -5.22 -5.51 -0.05
N THR A 63 -5.23 -6.83 -0.26
CA THR A 63 -4.07 -7.56 -0.82
C THR A 63 -3.73 -6.98 -2.18
N VAL A 64 -2.50 -6.54 -2.45
CA VAL A 64 -2.09 -6.07 -3.78
C VAL A 64 -2.16 -7.22 -4.77
N ASP A 65 -2.91 -7.07 -5.87
CA ASP A 65 -3.17 -8.12 -6.85
C ASP A 65 -3.12 -7.57 -8.27
N THR A 66 -3.14 -8.47 -9.25
CA THR A 66 -3.08 -8.12 -10.68
C THR A 66 -4.20 -7.16 -11.11
N PRO A 67 -5.48 -7.34 -10.74
CA PRO A 67 -6.53 -6.36 -11.03
C PRO A 67 -6.22 -4.93 -10.58
N LYS A 68 -5.74 -4.75 -9.35
CA LYS A 68 -5.36 -3.42 -8.85
C LYS A 68 -4.13 -2.88 -9.56
N MET A 69 -3.10 -3.71 -9.77
CA MET A 69 -1.90 -3.30 -10.50
C MET A 69 -2.22 -2.92 -11.96
N ALA A 70 -3.25 -3.51 -12.58
CA ALA A 70 -3.69 -3.15 -13.92
C ALA A 70 -4.33 -1.75 -14.03
N LEU A 71 -4.71 -1.12 -12.90
CA LEU A 71 -5.18 0.28 -12.87
C LEU A 71 -4.04 1.29 -12.93
N THR A 72 -2.83 0.85 -12.61
CA THR A 72 -1.63 1.69 -12.54
C THR A 72 -1.03 1.96 -13.92
N ASN A 73 -0.08 2.87 -14.02
CA ASN A 73 0.73 3.08 -15.21
C ASN A 73 1.85 2.02 -15.33
N ASN A 74 1.47 0.74 -15.31
CA ASN A 74 2.42 -0.38 -15.25
C ASN A 74 3.45 -0.21 -14.11
N ALA A 75 2.95 0.16 -12.93
CA ALA A 75 3.77 0.56 -11.79
C ALA A 75 4.75 -0.54 -11.34
N TYR A 76 5.88 -0.10 -10.78
CA TYR A 76 6.74 -0.98 -10.01
C TYR A 76 6.11 -1.31 -8.65
N PHE A 77 6.31 -2.55 -8.20
CA PHE A 77 5.92 -3.01 -6.88
C PHE A 77 7.11 -3.03 -5.92
N MET A 78 6.93 -2.41 -4.76
CA MET A 78 7.92 -2.27 -3.68
C MET A 78 7.36 -2.76 -2.34
N HIS A 79 8.25 -3.32 -1.51
CA HIS A 79 7.96 -3.74 -0.14
C HIS A 79 9.26 -3.93 0.66
N CYS A 80 9.35 -3.32 1.85
CA CYS A 80 10.55 -3.30 2.70
C CYS A 80 11.05 -4.65 3.27
N LEU A 81 10.39 -5.76 2.95
CA LEU A 81 10.53 -7.07 3.60
C LEU A 81 10.41 -7.07 5.17
N PRO A 82 10.24 -8.25 5.82
CA PRO A 82 9.72 -9.48 5.22
C PRO A 82 8.28 -9.28 4.71
N VAL A 83 7.92 -9.97 3.64
CA VAL A 83 6.59 -9.89 3.02
C VAL A 83 5.84 -11.20 3.19
N ARG A 84 4.58 -11.13 3.65
CA ARG A 84 3.68 -12.29 3.69
C ARG A 84 2.94 -12.37 2.36
N ARG A 85 3.36 -13.30 1.51
CA ARG A 85 2.71 -13.56 0.22
C ARG A 85 1.24 -13.95 0.41
N ASN A 86 0.43 -13.59 -0.57
CA ASN A 86 -1.02 -13.65 -0.61
C ASN A 86 -1.73 -12.84 0.48
N MET A 87 -1.09 -12.43 1.57
CA MET A 87 -1.65 -11.50 2.57
C MET A 87 -1.43 -10.04 2.17
N ILE A 88 -0.21 -9.68 1.79
CA ILE A 88 0.15 -8.31 1.44
C ILE A 88 0.09 -8.10 -0.07
N VAL A 89 0.57 -9.08 -0.82
CA VAL A 89 0.67 -9.07 -2.28
C VAL A 89 0.53 -10.50 -2.80
N THR A 90 -0.12 -10.69 -3.95
CA THR A 90 -0.25 -12.01 -4.57
C THR A 90 1.08 -12.51 -5.13
N ASP A 91 1.18 -13.83 -5.34
CA ASP A 91 2.36 -14.45 -5.96
C ASP A 91 2.63 -13.87 -7.36
N GLU A 92 1.58 -13.63 -8.16
CA GLU A 92 1.73 -13.10 -9.52
C GLU A 92 2.35 -11.71 -9.55
N VAL A 93 2.00 -10.83 -8.60
CA VAL A 93 2.54 -9.47 -8.56
C VAL A 93 3.98 -9.47 -8.05
N ILE A 94 4.29 -10.20 -6.97
CA ILE A 94 5.64 -10.18 -6.38
C ILE A 94 6.68 -10.90 -7.25
N GLU A 95 6.26 -11.84 -8.11
CA GLU A 95 7.14 -12.53 -9.07
C GLU A 95 7.14 -11.87 -10.47
N SER A 96 6.34 -10.81 -10.67
CA SER A 96 6.29 -10.09 -11.94
C SER A 96 7.60 -9.34 -12.24
N PRO A 97 7.88 -9.03 -13.52
CA PRO A 97 9.01 -8.17 -13.90
C PRO A 97 8.98 -6.76 -13.27
N GLN A 98 7.80 -6.30 -12.84
CA GLN A 98 7.58 -5.02 -12.18
C GLN A 98 7.88 -5.07 -10.68
N SER A 99 8.12 -6.26 -10.10
CA SER A 99 8.54 -6.39 -8.72
C SER A 99 10.02 -6.05 -8.57
N ILE A 100 10.32 -4.99 -7.82
CA ILE A 100 11.69 -4.56 -7.51
C ILE A 100 12.05 -4.78 -6.04
N VAL A 101 11.35 -5.69 -5.36
CA VAL A 101 11.55 -6.01 -3.94
C VAL A 101 12.97 -6.50 -3.63
N ILE A 102 13.66 -7.15 -4.57
CA ILE A 102 15.07 -7.56 -4.39
C ILE A 102 16.03 -6.38 -4.58
N PRO A 103 15.98 -5.59 -5.67
CA PRO A 103 16.78 -4.36 -5.79
C PRO A 103 16.57 -3.32 -4.69
N GLU A 104 15.38 -3.28 -4.09
CA GLU A 104 15.05 -2.37 -2.97
C GLU A 104 15.76 -2.75 -1.66
N ALA A 105 16.08 -4.03 -1.45
CA ALA A 105 16.54 -4.60 -0.19
C ALA A 105 18.01 -4.33 0.16
#